data_AF-A0A9R1CJ85-F1
#
_entry.id   AF-A0A9R1CJ85-F1
#
_cell.length_a   1.000
_cell.length_b   1.000
_cell.length_c   1.000
_cell.angle_alpha   90.00
_cell.angle_beta   90.00
_cell.angle_gamma   90.00
#
_symmetry.space_group_name_H-M   'P 1'
#
loop_
_entity.id
_entity.type
_entity.pdbx_description
1 polymer ?
#
loop_
_entity_poly.entity_id
_entity_poly.type
_entity_poly.pdbx_seq_one_letter_code
_entity_poly.pdbx_strand_id
1 'polypeptide(L)'
;MDLVNHLNSVQNYARSLKDTQIRHPGEFFDYQRISRPRDMQEYLKRASYNVRYFSANYAIVVALLGIYSLITNPLLLISLAFLIGGFLAINRFFPEPMEFNGKTITPQNLYVALFVIGIPLLWYAAPISTFFWLVGSSGCVIGAHAGLLEPPVESEYAGLETV
;
A
#
# COMPACT_ATOMS: atom_id res chain seq x y z
N MET A 1 -18.66 22.36 17.94
CA MET A 1 -19.40 21.56 16.94
C MET A 1 -18.46 20.81 15.99
N ASP A 2 -17.23 21.28 15.77
CA ASP A 2 -16.26 20.64 14.85
C ASP A 2 -15.76 19.26 15.28
N LEU A 3 -15.60 19.03 16.58
CA LEU A 3 -15.12 17.75 17.12
C LEU A 3 -16.12 16.61 16.85
N VAL A 4 -17.42 16.88 16.97
CA VAL A 4 -18.48 15.90 16.66
C VAL A 4 -18.51 15.58 15.16
N ASN A 5 -18.30 16.58 14.30
CA ASN A 5 -18.19 16.37 12.86
C ASN A 5 -16.96 15.53 12.48
N HIS A 6 -15.82 15.73 13.16
CA HIS A 6 -14.60 14.95 12.96
C HIS A 6 -14.75 13.49 13.44
N LEU A 7 -15.47 13.27 14.55
CA LEU A 7 -15.77 11.93 15.03
C LEU A 7 -16.72 11.19 14.08
N ASN A 8 -17.72 11.90 13.56
CA ASN A 8 -18.64 11.34 12.56
C ASN A 8 -17.92 11.01 11.25
N SER A 9 -16.98 11.84 10.77
CA SER A 9 -16.22 11.56 9.55
C SER A 9 -15.30 10.34 9.71
N VAL A 10 -14.64 10.20 10.87
CA VAL A 10 -13.81 9.03 11.21
C VAL A 10 -14.67 7.77 11.32
N GLN A 11 -15.83 7.85 11.95
CA GLN A 11 -16.76 6.71 12.07
C GLN A 11 -17.32 6.28 10.70
N ASN A 12 -17.60 7.24 9.82
CA ASN A 12 -18.06 6.96 8.46
C ASN A 12 -16.94 6.35 7.59
N TYR A 13 -15.68 6.80 7.77
CA TYR A 13 -14.52 6.19 7.14
C TYR A 13 -14.26 4.76 7.65
N ALA A 14 -14.40 4.53 8.95
CA ALA A 14 -14.30 3.19 9.53
C ALA A 14 -15.42 2.25 9.03
N ARG A 15 -16.64 2.77 8.82
CA ARG A 15 -17.73 2.01 8.21
C ARG A 15 -17.49 1.71 6.72
N SER A 16 -16.91 2.63 5.95
CA SER A 16 -16.56 2.36 4.56
C SER A 16 -15.45 1.33 4.42
N LEU A 17 -14.50 1.28 5.37
CA LEU A 17 -13.51 0.20 5.48
C LEU A 17 -14.15 -1.15 5.87
N LYS A 18 -15.32 -1.14 6.52
CA LYS A 18 -16.03 -2.37 6.91
C LYS A 18 -16.82 -3.00 5.75
N ASP A 19 -17.13 -2.23 4.71
CA ASP A 19 -17.76 -2.72 3.47
C ASP A 19 -16.73 -3.24 2.43
N THR A 20 -15.50 -3.50 2.88
CA THR A 20 -14.41 -4.11 2.11
C THR A 20 -14.67 -5.61 1.92
N GLN A 21 -15.82 -5.97 1.34
CA GLN A 21 -16.06 -7.32 0.87
C GLN A 21 -15.33 -7.53 -0.45
N ILE A 22 -14.62 -8.66 -0.57
CA ILE A 22 -14.03 -9.08 -1.83
C ILE A 22 -15.19 -9.36 -2.79
N ARG A 23 -15.26 -8.60 -3.89
CA ARG A 23 -16.26 -8.79 -4.93
C ARG A 23 -15.82 -9.88 -5.88
N HIS A 24 -16.79 -10.53 -6.52
CA HIS A 24 -16.50 -11.69 -7.36
C HIS A 24 -15.55 -11.30 -8.51
N PRO A 25 -14.48 -12.07 -8.79
CA PRO A 25 -13.52 -11.73 -9.84
C PRO A 25 -14.15 -11.57 -11.22
N GLY A 26 -15.26 -12.28 -11.50
CA GLY A 26 -16.01 -12.13 -12.75
C GLY A 26 -16.70 -10.78 -12.90
N GLU A 27 -17.08 -10.12 -11.80
CA GLU A 27 -17.63 -8.75 -11.83
C GLU A 27 -16.52 -7.71 -11.96
N PHE A 28 -15.34 -8.02 -11.41
CA PHE A 28 -14.16 -7.17 -11.51
C PHE A 28 -13.63 -7.17 -12.96
N PHE A 29 -13.45 -8.34 -13.57
CA PHE A 29 -12.96 -8.48 -14.94
C PHE A 29 -14.09 -8.57 -15.98
N ASP A 30 -15.15 -7.79 -15.83
CA ASP A 30 -16.23 -7.74 -16.82
C ASP A 30 -15.81 -6.90 -18.03
N TYR A 31 -15.20 -7.55 -19.02
CA TYR A 31 -14.73 -6.92 -20.26
C TYR A 31 -15.87 -6.33 -21.11
N GLN A 32 -17.12 -6.75 -20.92
CA GLN A 32 -18.25 -6.25 -21.71
C GLN A 32 -18.66 -4.84 -21.30
N ARG A 33 -18.35 -4.44 -20.06
CA ARG A 33 -18.64 -3.13 -19.48
C ARG A 33 -17.50 -2.13 -19.61
N ILE A 34 -16.39 -2.53 -20.23
CA ILE A 34 -15.27 -1.63 -20.49
C ILE A 34 -15.66 -0.73 -21.67
N SER A 35 -15.77 0.57 -21.41
CA SER A 35 -16.03 1.55 -22.45
C SER A 35 -15.17 2.79 -22.27
N ARG A 36 -14.98 3.53 -23.37
CA ARG A 36 -14.25 4.79 -23.33
C ARG A 36 -15.16 5.88 -22.75
N PRO A 37 -14.77 6.54 -21.64
CA PRO A 37 -15.55 7.64 -21.10
C PRO A 37 -15.60 8.79 -22.10
N ARG A 38 -16.75 9.48 -22.17
CA ARG A 38 -16.97 10.59 -23.10
C ARG A 38 -16.13 11.79 -22.71
N ASP A 39 -16.10 12.09 -21.41
CA ASP A 39 -15.42 13.26 -20.84
C ASP A 39 -14.74 12.95 -19.49
N MET A 40 -13.86 13.85 -19.05
CA MET A 40 -13.15 13.72 -17.77
C MET A 40 -14.10 13.67 -16.56
N GLN A 41 -15.23 14.38 -16.60
CA GLN A 41 -16.22 14.35 -15.52
C GLN A 41 -16.85 12.96 -15.37
N GLU A 42 -17.13 12.31 -16.50
CA GLU A 42 -17.66 10.94 -16.50
C GLU A 42 -16.61 9.96 -15.97
N TYR A 43 -15.36 10.08 -16.41
CA TYR A 43 -14.25 9.29 -15.88
C TYR A 43 -14.14 9.40 -14.35
N LEU A 44 -14.18 10.61 -13.80
CA LEU A 44 -14.09 10.82 -12.35
C LEU A 44 -15.30 10.23 -11.61
N LYS A 45 -16.51 10.30 -12.18
CA LYS A 45 -17.71 9.67 -11.62
C LYS A 45 -17.58 8.15 -11.57
N ARG A 46 -17.18 7.53 -12.70
CA ARG A 46 -16.92 6.08 -12.81
C ARG A 46 -15.84 5.64 -11.82
N ALA A 47 -14.71 6.35 -11.79
CA ALA A 47 -13.58 6.04 -10.91
C ALA A 47 -13.98 6.15 -9.43
N SER A 48 -14.69 7.21 -9.03
CA SER A 48 -15.12 7.41 -7.64
C SER A 48 -16.04 6.28 -7.15
N TYR A 49 -16.98 5.84 -7.98
CA TYR A 49 -17.85 4.71 -7.67
C TYR A 49 -17.06 3.40 -7.59
N ASN A 50 -16.30 3.07 -8.65
CA ASN A 50 -15.61 1.79 -8.76
C ASN A 50 -14.52 1.60 -7.71
N VAL A 51 -13.77 2.65 -7.34
CA VAL A 51 -12.77 2.61 -6.26
C VAL A 51 -13.39 2.23 -4.92
N ARG A 52 -14.60 2.72 -4.64
CA ARG A 52 -15.33 2.36 -3.41
C ARG A 52 -15.91 0.96 -3.50
N TYR A 53 -16.52 0.63 -4.64
CA TYR A 53 -17.20 -0.64 -4.86
C TYR A 53 -16.25 -1.85 -4.86
N PHE A 54 -15.07 -1.71 -5.49
CA PHE A 54 -14.03 -2.76 -5.60
C PHE A 54 -12.82 -2.52 -4.69
N SER A 55 -13.00 -1.81 -3.57
CA SER A 55 -11.91 -1.42 -2.65
C SER A 55 -11.05 -2.61 -2.20
N ALA A 56 -11.68 -3.74 -1.86
CA ALA A 56 -11.01 -4.98 -1.46
C ALA A 56 -10.14 -5.57 -2.59
N ASN A 57 -10.69 -5.63 -3.80
CA ASN A 57 -10.00 -6.17 -4.98
C ASN A 57 -8.79 -5.30 -5.34
N TYR A 58 -8.92 -3.97 -5.27
CA TYR A 58 -7.80 -3.06 -5.48
C TYR A 58 -6.73 -3.18 -4.39
N ALA A 59 -7.12 -3.39 -3.13
CA ALA A 59 -6.15 -3.67 -2.06
C ALA A 59 -5.33 -4.93 -2.34
N ILE A 60 -5.96 -5.99 -2.88
CA ILE A 60 -5.27 -7.21 -3.32
C ILE A 60 -4.29 -6.89 -4.46
N VAL A 61 -4.71 -6.11 -5.48
CA VAL A 61 -3.82 -5.70 -6.58
C VAL A 61 -2.60 -4.94 -6.06
N VAL A 62 -2.79 -3.99 -5.13
CA VAL A 62 -1.67 -3.26 -4.52
C VAL A 62 -0.76 -4.19 -3.72
N ALA A 63 -1.32 -5.14 -2.96
CA ALA A 63 -0.55 -6.12 -2.21
C ALA A 63 0.28 -7.03 -3.15
N LEU A 64 -0.31 -7.50 -4.25
CA LEU A 64 0.38 -8.29 -5.26
C LEU A 64 1.51 -7.51 -5.94
N LEU A 65 1.27 -6.24 -6.32
CA LEU A 65 2.30 -5.35 -6.84
C LEU A 65 3.39 -5.07 -5.79
N GLY A 66 3.02 -4.98 -4.51
CA GLY A 66 3.94 -4.86 -3.39
C GLY A 66 4.88 -6.07 -3.31
N ILE A 67 4.33 -7.28 -3.29
CA ILE A 67 5.09 -8.53 -3.30
C ILE A 67 5.97 -8.62 -4.55
N TYR A 68 5.42 -8.30 -5.72
CA TYR A 68 6.17 -8.27 -6.98
C TYR A 68 7.35 -7.30 -6.93
N SER A 69 7.16 -6.10 -6.37
CA SER A 69 8.23 -5.09 -6.25
C SER A 69 9.35 -5.55 -5.31
N LEU A 70 9.02 -6.28 -4.24
CA LEU A 70 10.00 -6.90 -3.35
C LEU A 70 10.79 -8.02 -4.05
N ILE A 71 10.11 -8.92 -4.77
CA ILE A 71 10.77 -10.04 -5.48
C ILE A 71 11.69 -9.51 -6.59
N THR A 72 11.26 -8.49 -7.32
CA THR A 72 12.03 -7.89 -8.43
C THR A 72 13.24 -7.11 -7.92
N ASN A 73 13.22 -6.63 -6.67
CA ASN A 73 14.32 -5.93 -6.03
C ASN A 73 14.94 -6.76 -4.88
N PRO A 74 15.73 -7.79 -5.20
CA PRO A 74 16.33 -8.67 -4.19
C PRO A 74 17.29 -7.92 -3.25
N LEU A 75 17.92 -6.84 -3.73
CA LEU A 75 18.75 -5.98 -2.90
C LEU A 75 17.94 -5.35 -1.78
N LEU A 76 16.76 -4.80 -2.08
CA LEU A 76 15.88 -4.22 -1.06
C LEU A 76 15.47 -5.24 -0.01
N LEU A 77 15.15 -6.47 -0.42
CA LEU A 77 14.88 -7.57 0.52
C LEU A 77 16.08 -7.86 1.43
N ILE A 78 17.29 -7.95 0.88
CA ILE A 78 18.51 -8.19 1.64
C ILE A 78 18.79 -7.01 2.60
N SER A 79 18.64 -5.77 2.14
CA SER A 79 18.83 -4.57 2.97
C SER A 79 17.87 -4.55 4.15
N LEU A 80 16.60 -4.89 3.91
CA LEU A 80 15.57 -4.92 4.93
C LEU A 80 15.82 -6.07 5.92
N ALA A 81 16.16 -7.26 5.42
CA ALA A 81 16.51 -8.41 6.24
C ALA A 81 17.77 -8.15 7.09
N PHE A 82 18.78 -7.47 6.54
CA PHE A 82 19.99 -7.10 7.26
C PHE A 82 19.68 -6.08 8.37
N LEU A 83 18.88 -5.05 8.10
CA LEU A 83 18.52 -4.04 9.09
C LEU A 83 17.63 -4.60 10.19
N ILE A 84 16.53 -5.29 9.83
CA ILE A 84 15.60 -5.88 10.80
C ILE A 84 16.29 -7.00 11.56
N GLY A 85 16.94 -7.92 10.84
CA GLY A 85 17.67 -9.04 11.43
C GLY A 85 18.82 -8.58 12.31
N GLY A 86 19.58 -7.56 11.89
CA GLY A 86 20.64 -6.95 12.68
C GLY A 86 20.09 -6.28 13.94
N PHE A 87 18.99 -5.55 13.85
CA PHE A 87 18.35 -4.92 15.01
C PHE A 87 17.83 -5.97 16.01
N LEU A 88 17.15 -7.01 15.52
CA LEU A 88 16.68 -8.12 16.36
C LEU A 88 17.85 -8.90 16.97
N ALA A 89 18.91 -9.16 16.20
CA ALA A 89 20.09 -9.89 16.67
C ALA A 89 20.83 -9.12 17.76
N ILE A 90 21.01 -7.80 17.61
CA ILE A 90 21.64 -6.97 18.64
C ILE A 90 20.82 -7.02 19.94
N ASN A 91 19.51 -6.79 19.86
CA ASN A 91 18.64 -6.85 21.05
C ASN A 91 18.59 -8.23 21.69
N ARG A 92 18.68 -9.31 20.90
CA ARG A 92 18.55 -10.68 21.39
C ARG A 92 19.84 -11.25 21.96
N PHE A 93 20.97 -11.00 21.31
CA PHE A 93 22.24 -11.66 21.61
C PHE A 93 23.27 -10.75 22.30
N PHE A 94 23.12 -9.43 22.18
CA PHE A 94 24.07 -8.46 22.73
C PHE A 94 23.36 -7.40 23.60
N PRO A 95 22.63 -7.80 24.65
CA PRO A 95 21.93 -6.86 25.54
C PRO A 95 22.88 -6.08 26.47
N GLU A 96 24.03 -6.67 26.80
CA GLU A 96 25.02 -6.07 27.71
C GLU A 96 26.32 -5.73 26.99
N PRO A 97 27.08 -4.71 27.47
CA PRO A 97 28.41 -4.42 26.96
C PRO A 97 29.31 -5.64 27.11
N MET A 98 29.99 -6.01 26.02
CA MET A 98 30.86 -7.17 25.96
C MET A 98 32.31 -6.73 25.76
N GLU A 99 33.25 -7.36 26.47
CA GLU A 99 34.67 -7.09 26.25
C GLU A 99 35.19 -7.95 25.10
N PHE A 100 35.68 -7.29 24.05
CA PHE A 100 36.31 -7.93 22.92
C PHE A 100 37.72 -7.38 22.75
N ASN A 101 38.73 -8.24 22.93
CA ASN A 101 40.15 -7.89 22.79
C ASN A 101 40.57 -6.68 23.65
N GLY A 102 40.16 -6.68 24.94
CA GLY A 102 40.47 -5.61 25.89
C GLY A 102 39.73 -4.29 25.65
N LYS A 103 38.76 -4.25 24.72
CA LYS A 103 37.89 -3.09 24.47
C LYS A 103 36.44 -3.44 24.76
N THR A 104 35.74 -2.57 25.48
CA THR A 104 34.30 -2.70 25.74
C THR A 104 33.50 -2.30 24.50
N ILE A 105 32.87 -3.28 23.85
CA ILE A 105 31.92 -3.03 22.77
C ILE A 105 30.52 -2.93 23.38
N THR A 106 29.97 -1.72 23.33
CA THR A 106 28.60 -1.46 23.77
C THR A 106 27.60 -1.79 22.65
N PRO A 107 26.34 -2.09 22.98
CA PRO A 107 25.27 -2.27 21.97
C PRO A 107 25.12 -1.06 21.04
N GLN A 108 25.43 0.14 21.52
CA GLN A 108 25.43 1.37 20.73
C GLN A 108 26.43 1.30 19.55
N ASN A 109 27.63 0.75 19.77
CA ASN A 109 28.62 0.60 18.70
C ASN A 109 28.14 -0.38 17.62
N LEU A 110 27.42 -1.44 18.01
CA LEU A 110 26.81 -2.39 17.09
C LEU A 110 25.71 -1.74 16.25
N TYR A 111 24.86 -0.90 16.85
CA TYR A 111 23.88 -0.11 16.09
C TYR A 111 24.53 0.87 15.12
N VAL A 112 25.59 1.56 15.54
CA VAL A 112 26.35 2.44 14.64
C VAL A 112 26.91 1.65 13.45
N ALA A 113 27.53 0.49 13.68
CA ALA A 113 28.02 -0.38 12.61
C ALA A 113 26.87 -0.85 11.69
N LEU A 114 25.73 -1.24 12.27
CA LEU A 114 24.54 -1.65 11.52
C LEU A 114 24.05 -0.53 10.59
N PHE A 115 23.98 0.71 11.06
CA PHE A 115 23.55 1.85 10.24
C PHE A 115 24.61 2.29 9.23
N VAL A 116 25.89 2.25 9.56
CA VAL A 116 26.98 2.58 8.63
C VAL A 116 27.01 1.64 7.43
N ILE A 117 26.69 0.36 7.62
CA ILE A 117 26.56 -0.63 6.53
C ILE A 117 25.16 -0.56 5.89
N GLY A 118 24.12 -0.43 6.72
CA GLY A 118 22.72 -0.48 6.31
C GLY A 118 22.29 0.72 5.47
N ILE A 119 22.79 1.93 5.73
CA ILE A 119 22.43 3.14 4.97
C ILE A 119 22.94 3.05 3.52
N PRO A 120 24.23 2.76 3.24
CA PRO A 120 24.69 2.52 1.88
C PRO A 120 23.92 1.40 1.18
N LEU A 121 23.65 0.31 1.90
CA LEU A 121 22.91 -0.83 1.36
C LEU A 121 21.45 -0.45 0.99
N LEU A 122 20.79 0.39 1.79
CA LEU A 122 19.49 0.98 1.45
C LEU A 122 19.58 1.97 0.28
N TRP A 123 20.67 2.74 0.19
CA TRP A 123 20.87 3.67 -0.92
C TRP A 123 20.88 2.93 -2.26
N TYR A 124 21.63 1.83 -2.35
CA TYR A 124 21.65 0.98 -3.55
C TYR A 124 20.33 0.26 -3.80
N ALA A 125 19.62 -0.15 -2.75
CA ALA A 125 18.31 -0.76 -2.87
C ALA A 125 17.22 0.19 -3.37
N ALA A 126 17.46 1.51 -3.33
CA ALA A 126 16.56 2.56 -3.81
C ALA A 126 15.08 2.35 -3.38
N PRO A 127 14.79 2.25 -2.06
CA PRO A 127 13.44 1.98 -1.55
C PRO A 127 12.44 3.07 -1.95
N ILE A 128 12.90 4.32 -2.05
CA ILE A 128 12.07 5.45 -2.48
C ILE A 128 11.58 5.25 -3.92
N SER A 129 12.48 4.85 -4.83
CA SER A 129 12.10 4.58 -6.22
C SER A 129 11.12 3.41 -6.31
N THR A 130 11.35 2.34 -5.53
CA THR A 130 10.44 1.19 -5.47
C THR A 130 9.06 1.59 -4.94
N PHE A 131 9.00 2.47 -3.93
CA PHE A 131 7.75 3.01 -3.40
C PHE A 131 6.98 3.83 -4.45
N PHE A 132 7.65 4.76 -5.13
CA PHE A 132 7.00 5.54 -6.19
C PHE A 132 6.58 4.68 -7.37
N TRP A 133 7.34 3.64 -7.71
CA TRP A 133 6.96 2.65 -8.70
C TRP A 133 5.69 1.90 -8.26
N LEU A 134 5.59 1.48 -7.01
CA LEU A 134 4.42 0.80 -6.46
C LEU A 134 3.18 1.70 -6.49
N VAL A 135 3.31 2.96 -6.05
CA VAL A 135 2.22 3.94 -6.07
C VAL A 135 1.80 4.28 -7.50
N GLY A 136 2.77 4.52 -8.40
CA GLY A 136 2.51 4.84 -9.80
C GLY A 136 1.84 3.68 -10.54
N SER A 137 2.38 2.47 -10.43
CA SER A 137 1.83 1.27 -11.07
C SER A 137 0.44 0.92 -10.56
N SER A 138 0.23 0.93 -9.24
CA SER A 138 -1.11 0.71 -8.68
C SER A 138 -2.08 1.80 -9.11
N GLY A 139 -1.67 3.07 -9.08
CA GLY A 139 -2.49 4.20 -9.54
C GLY A 139 -2.89 4.08 -11.01
N CYS A 140 -1.96 3.68 -11.89
CA CYS A 140 -2.25 3.44 -13.30
C CYS A 140 -3.21 2.26 -13.50
N VAL A 141 -2.98 1.12 -12.84
CA VAL A 141 -3.83 -0.08 -12.99
C VAL A 141 -5.23 0.17 -12.43
N ILE A 142 -5.32 0.71 -11.21
CA ILE A 142 -6.60 1.02 -10.56
C ILE A 142 -7.32 2.12 -11.32
N GLY A 143 -6.62 3.18 -11.75
CA GLY A 143 -7.21 4.29 -12.50
C GLY A 143 -7.76 3.84 -13.85
N ALA A 144 -6.98 3.06 -14.61
CA ALA A 144 -7.44 2.50 -15.88
C ALA A 144 -8.66 1.60 -15.67
N HIS A 145 -8.61 0.69 -14.71
CA HIS A 145 -9.73 -0.20 -14.43
C HIS A 145 -10.98 0.55 -13.95
N ALA A 146 -10.84 1.41 -12.94
CA ALA A 146 -11.95 2.12 -12.32
C ALA A 146 -12.58 3.19 -13.24
N GLY A 147 -11.80 3.81 -14.12
CA GLY A 147 -12.30 4.85 -15.01
C GLY A 147 -12.91 4.33 -16.31
N LEU A 148 -12.47 3.16 -16.79
CA LEU A 148 -12.99 2.55 -18.02
C LEU A 148 -14.20 1.65 -17.76
N LEU A 149 -14.30 1.04 -16.58
CA LEU A 149 -15.42 0.16 -16.24
C LEU A 149 -16.69 0.99 -16.00
N GLU A 150 -17.74 0.73 -16.76
CA GLU A 150 -19.04 1.35 -16.53
C GLU A 150 -19.66 0.83 -15.24
N PRO A 151 -20.12 1.68 -14.32
CA PRO A 151 -20.85 1.25 -13.13
C PRO A 151 -22.19 0.62 -13.54
N PRO A 152 -22.73 -0.32 -12.75
CA PRO A 152 -23.90 -1.08 -13.15
C PRO A 152 -25.15 -0.19 -13.06
N VAL A 153 -26.19 -0.48 -13.82
CA VAL A 153 -27.39 0.37 -13.95
C VAL A 153 -28.09 0.62 -12.61
N GLU A 154 -27.99 -0.31 -11.66
CA GLU A 154 -28.49 -0.16 -10.29
C GLU A 154 -27.87 1.02 -9.54
N SER A 155 -26.64 1.42 -9.90
CA SER A 155 -25.99 2.58 -9.32
C SER A 155 -26.64 3.91 -9.72
N GLU A 156 -27.34 3.94 -10.86
CA GLU A 156 -28.08 5.12 -11.33
C GLU A 156 -29.42 5.24 -10.62
N TYR A 157 -30.08 4.11 -10.35
CA TYR A 157 -31.35 4.07 -9.60
C TYR A 157 -31.17 4.33 -8.11
N ALA A 158 -30.06 3.89 -7.50
CA ALA A 158 -29.75 4.16 -6.10
C ALA A 158 -29.63 5.67 -5.77
N GLY A 159 -29.34 6.51 -6.77
CA GLY A 159 -29.34 7.97 -6.60
C GLY A 159 -30.72 8.62 -6.73
N LEU A 160 -31.69 7.91 -7.31
CA LEU A 160 -33.05 8.42 -7.55
C LEU A 160 -34.02 8.06 -6.41
N GLU A 161 -33.79 6.97 -5.68
CA GLU A 161 -34.61 6.60 -4.51
C GLU A 161 -34.45 7.54 -3.30
N THR A 162 -33.46 8.45 -3.34
CA THR A 162 -33.21 9.43 -2.27
C THR A 162 -33.85 10.81 -2.50
N VAL A 163 -34.72 10.95 -3.51
CA VAL A 163 -35.44 12.21 -3.82
C VAL A 163 -36.92 12.10 -3.47
#